data_AF-A0A7S3WNE0-F1
#
_entry.id   AF-A0A7S3WNE0-F1
#
_cell.length_a   1.000
_cell.length_b   1.000
_cell.length_c   1.000
_cell.angle_alpha   90.00
_cell.angle_beta   90.00
_cell.angle_gamma   90.00
#
_symmetry.space_group_name_H-M   'P 1'
#
loop_
_entity.id
_entity.type
_entity.pdbx_description
1 polymer ?
#
loop_
_entity_poly.entity_id
_entity_poly.type
_entity_poly.pdbx_seq_one_letter_code
_entity_poly.pdbx_strand_id
1 'polypeptide(L)'
;SSPLAQAQAALTLGPPSPVPTPPSPAPHFPEMSFVRPVCQALSGKKVSHEEVCQALSGKRSVADEELMVPINTGEGVVALESKNLVDAERVNGSMNNGVETKATAPVEVKVQLSQEYKPGQTIRVNGPHGLIELQPPAGSEPGSSLTYRLEPEPEYRVEVPRGMGENGAVKIRRHDGVEIIVP
;
A
#
# COMPACT_ATOMS: atom_id res chain seq x y z
N SER A 1 -63.65 -20.82 41.95
CA SER A 1 -63.95 -21.22 40.56
C SER A 1 -63.30 -20.22 39.62
N SER A 2 -62.05 -20.48 39.22
CA SER A 2 -61.34 -19.66 38.21
C SER A 2 -60.48 -20.60 37.36
N PRO A 3 -60.63 -20.64 36.03
CA PRO A 3 -59.88 -21.57 35.18
C PRO A 3 -58.53 -20.99 34.75
N LEU A 4 -57.53 -21.86 34.83
CA LEU A 4 -56.15 -21.70 34.39
C LEU A 4 -56.10 -21.83 32.86
N ALA A 5 -55.88 -20.73 32.14
CA ALA A 5 -55.72 -20.74 30.69
C ALA A 5 -54.24 -20.96 30.33
N GLN A 6 -53.92 -22.17 29.86
CA GLN A 6 -52.63 -22.52 29.26
C GLN A 6 -52.59 -22.03 27.81
N ALA A 7 -51.65 -21.15 27.48
CA ALA A 7 -51.34 -20.77 26.11
C ALA A 7 -50.13 -21.58 25.64
N GLN A 8 -50.35 -22.53 24.73
CA GLN A 8 -49.29 -23.23 24.01
C GLN A 8 -48.91 -22.40 22.78
N ALA A 9 -47.71 -21.81 22.80
CA ALA A 9 -47.12 -21.15 21.64
C ALA A 9 -46.46 -22.21 20.76
N ALA A 10 -47.07 -22.50 19.60
CA ALA A 10 -46.48 -23.34 18.57
C ALA A 10 -45.27 -22.63 17.95
N LEU A 11 -44.08 -23.21 18.12
CA LEU A 11 -42.85 -22.76 17.48
C LEU A 11 -42.88 -23.20 16.00
N THR A 12 -43.19 -22.27 15.11
CA THR A 12 -43.12 -22.47 13.67
C THR A 12 -41.65 -22.50 13.25
N LEU A 13 -41.13 -23.68 12.93
CA LEU A 13 -39.80 -23.84 12.34
C LEU A 13 -39.80 -23.22 10.94
N GLY A 14 -38.99 -22.17 10.77
CA GLY A 14 -38.80 -21.51 9.47
C GLY A 14 -38.15 -22.42 8.44
N PRO A 15 -38.29 -22.10 7.13
CA PRO A 15 -37.74 -22.89 6.05
C PRO A 15 -36.20 -23.00 6.14
N PRO A 16 -35.62 -24.15 5.74
CA PRO A 16 -34.19 -24.37 5.79
C PRO A 16 -33.45 -23.40 4.85
N SER A 17 -32.37 -22.80 5.35
CA SER A 17 -31.52 -21.89 4.60
C SER A 17 -30.89 -22.56 3.38
N PRO A 18 -30.73 -21.84 2.25
CA PRO A 18 -30.12 -22.38 1.04
C PRO A 18 -28.66 -22.77 1.27
N VAL A 19 -28.28 -23.94 0.75
CA VAL A 19 -26.93 -24.49 0.82
C VAL A 19 -25.99 -23.65 -0.07
N PRO A 20 -24.81 -23.22 0.41
CA PRO A 20 -23.86 -22.45 -0.39
C PRO A 20 -23.29 -23.31 -1.53
N THR A 21 -23.39 -22.79 -2.75
CA THR A 21 -22.77 -23.38 -3.95
C THR A 21 -21.25 -23.33 -3.88
N PRO A 22 -20.54 -24.37 -4.34
CA PRO A 22 -19.08 -24.40 -4.33
C PRO A 22 -18.47 -23.35 -5.28
N PRO A 23 -17.29 -22.81 -4.95
CA PRO A 23 -16.62 -21.80 -5.76
C PRO A 23 -16.16 -22.37 -7.10
N SER A 24 -16.35 -21.57 -8.16
CA SER A 24 -15.90 -21.86 -9.52
C SER A 24 -14.36 -22.01 -9.58
N PRO A 25 -13.81 -22.93 -10.39
CA PRO A 25 -12.37 -23.11 -10.55
C PRO A 25 -11.69 -21.83 -11.07
N ALA A 26 -10.53 -21.52 -10.49
CA ALA A 26 -9.76 -20.33 -10.81
C ALA A 26 -9.15 -20.40 -12.23
N PRO A 27 -9.03 -19.26 -12.93
CA PRO A 27 -8.40 -19.21 -14.24
C PRO A 27 -6.91 -19.54 -14.15
N HIS A 28 -6.47 -20.40 -15.07
CA HIS A 28 -5.09 -20.84 -15.21
C HIS A 28 -4.28 -19.75 -15.90
N PHE A 29 -3.32 -19.13 -15.19
CA PHE A 29 -2.42 -18.14 -15.77
C PHE A 29 -1.19 -18.82 -16.40
N PRO A 30 -0.74 -18.40 -17.58
CA PRO A 30 0.45 -18.95 -18.23
C PRO A 30 1.73 -18.52 -17.50
N GLU A 31 2.66 -19.45 -17.39
CA GLU A 31 3.99 -19.34 -16.76
C GLU A 31 4.89 -18.39 -17.55
N MET A 32 5.37 -17.31 -16.93
CA MET A 32 6.32 -16.37 -17.55
C MET A 32 7.76 -16.84 -17.35
N SER A 33 8.49 -17.03 -18.46
CA SER A 33 9.89 -17.45 -18.48
C SER A 33 10.84 -16.34 -18.04
N PHE A 34 11.77 -16.69 -17.13
CA PHE A 34 12.85 -15.83 -16.64
C PHE A 34 13.82 -15.39 -17.76
N VAL A 35 13.94 -14.07 -17.95
CA VAL A 35 15.01 -13.46 -18.75
C VAL A 35 16.30 -13.45 -17.93
N ARG A 36 17.36 -14.10 -18.43
CA ARG A 36 18.70 -14.07 -17.81
C ARG A 36 19.46 -12.82 -18.26
N PRO A 37 20.09 -12.04 -17.36
CA PRO A 37 20.98 -10.97 -17.76
C PRO A 37 22.31 -11.56 -18.24
N VAL A 38 22.67 -11.28 -19.49
CA VAL A 38 24.01 -11.51 -20.05
C VAL A 38 24.84 -10.27 -19.78
N CYS A 39 25.63 -10.28 -18.71
CA CYS A 39 26.63 -9.25 -18.48
C CYS A 39 27.87 -9.54 -19.33
N GLN A 40 28.05 -8.78 -20.40
CA GLN A 40 29.21 -8.83 -21.28
C GLN A 40 30.36 -8.00 -20.66
N ALA A 41 31.30 -8.69 -20.01
CA ALA A 41 32.53 -8.08 -19.50
C ALA A 41 33.56 -7.92 -20.64
N LEU A 42 33.78 -6.69 -21.11
CA LEU A 42 34.89 -6.37 -22.03
C LEU A 42 35.49 -4.99 -21.71
N SER A 43 36.55 -4.99 -20.90
CA SER A 43 37.66 -4.02 -21.05
C SER A 43 38.88 -4.50 -20.27
N GLY A 44 39.82 -5.15 -20.97
CA GLY A 44 41.09 -5.63 -20.44
C GLY A 44 42.12 -4.52 -20.23
N LYS A 45 41.78 -3.46 -19.48
CA LYS A 45 42.78 -2.52 -18.97
C LYS A 45 43.21 -2.97 -17.58
N LYS A 46 44.49 -3.33 -17.43
CA LYS A 46 45.13 -3.56 -16.14
C LYS A 46 45.21 -2.21 -15.42
N VAL A 47 44.24 -1.94 -14.55
CA VAL A 47 44.30 -0.79 -13.62
C VAL A 47 45.30 -1.16 -12.54
N SER A 48 46.26 -0.27 -12.28
CA SER A 48 47.26 -0.47 -11.24
C SER A 48 46.62 -0.36 -9.85
N HIS A 49 47.07 -1.15 -8.87
CA HIS A 49 46.50 -1.18 -7.51
C HIS A 49 46.57 0.19 -6.81
N GLU A 50 47.49 1.06 -7.24
CA GLU A 50 47.72 2.37 -6.63
C GLU A 50 46.68 3.42 -7.09
N GLU A 51 46.16 3.31 -8.32
CA GLU A 51 45.08 4.17 -8.83
C GLU A 51 43.74 3.91 -8.13
N VAL A 52 43.53 2.68 -7.63
CA VAL A 52 42.28 2.29 -6.93
C VAL A 52 42.18 2.98 -5.56
N CYS A 53 43.29 3.14 -4.84
CA CYS A 53 43.28 3.79 -3.52
C CYS A 53 43.16 5.32 -3.62
N GLN A 54 43.67 5.94 -4.70
CA GLN A 54 43.59 7.38 -4.87
C GLN A 54 42.18 7.85 -5.30
N ALA A 55 41.41 6.99 -5.97
CA ALA A 55 39.99 7.24 -6.26
C ALA A 55 39.10 7.18 -4.98
N LEU A 56 39.50 6.43 -3.96
CA LEU A 56 38.74 6.28 -2.70
C LEU A 56 39.02 7.40 -1.68
N SER A 57 40.11 8.16 -1.84
CA SER A 57 40.53 9.24 -0.93
C SER A 57 39.99 10.62 -1.34
N GLY A 58 39.07 10.67 -2.31
CA GLY A 58 38.45 11.89 -2.82
C GLY A 58 37.68 12.65 -1.74
N LYS A 59 38.40 13.44 -0.93
CA LYS A 59 37.88 14.60 -0.21
C LYS A 59 37.48 15.66 -1.23
N ARG A 60 36.42 15.41 -1.99
CA ARG A 60 35.65 16.47 -2.63
C ARG A 60 34.77 17.04 -1.53
N SER A 61 34.99 18.30 -1.17
CA SER A 61 33.94 19.10 -0.55
C SER A 61 32.75 19.03 -1.50
N VAL A 62 31.70 18.30 -1.10
CA VAL A 62 30.44 18.23 -1.82
C VAL A 62 29.82 19.61 -1.69
N ALA A 63 30.17 20.51 -2.59
CA ALA A 63 29.24 21.57 -2.98
C ALA A 63 28.02 20.85 -3.54
N ASP A 64 26.82 21.23 -3.10
CA ASP A 64 25.49 20.80 -3.57
C ASP A 64 25.48 20.27 -5.02
N GLU A 65 25.84 18.99 -5.21
CA GLU A 65 25.58 18.31 -6.46
C GLU A 65 24.17 17.74 -6.33
N GLU A 66 23.20 18.48 -6.85
CA GLU A 66 21.87 17.96 -7.13
C GLU A 66 21.99 16.75 -8.06
N LEU A 67 21.85 15.56 -7.49
CA LEU A 67 21.73 14.34 -8.28
C LEU A 67 20.30 14.25 -8.82
N MET A 68 20.09 14.71 -10.05
CA MET A 68 18.83 14.54 -10.76
C MET A 68 18.75 13.10 -11.28
N VAL A 69 17.93 12.26 -10.65
CA VAL A 69 17.73 10.86 -11.07
C VAL A 69 16.46 10.79 -11.93
N PRO A 70 16.56 10.49 -13.24
CA PRO A 70 15.37 10.28 -14.05
C PRO A 70 14.64 9.02 -13.57
N ILE A 71 13.30 9.10 -13.39
CA ILE A 71 12.49 7.95 -12.97
C ILE A 71 12.60 6.78 -13.94
N ASN A 72 12.90 7.06 -15.22
CA ASN A 72 12.92 6.05 -16.28
C ASN A 72 14.24 5.24 -16.36
N THR A 73 15.23 5.53 -15.51
CA THR A 73 16.55 4.88 -15.60
C THR A 73 16.63 3.52 -14.92
N GLY A 74 15.56 3.07 -14.24
CA GLY A 74 15.51 1.75 -13.60
C GLY A 74 16.28 1.65 -12.27
N GLU A 75 16.94 2.72 -11.83
CA GLU A 75 17.57 2.81 -10.52
C GLU A 75 16.86 3.86 -9.65
N GLY A 76 16.20 3.42 -8.57
CA GLY A 76 15.86 4.26 -7.44
C GLY A 76 14.43 4.78 -7.31
N VAL A 77 13.58 4.77 -8.35
CA VAL A 77 12.15 5.13 -8.21
C VAL A 77 11.28 4.10 -8.91
N VAL A 78 10.44 3.41 -8.14
CA VAL A 78 9.50 2.40 -8.64
C VAL A 78 8.08 2.93 -8.45
N ALA A 79 7.37 3.16 -9.55
CA ALA A 79 5.93 3.42 -9.52
C ALA A 79 5.23 2.16 -9.01
N LEU A 80 4.39 2.32 -7.99
CA LEU A 80 3.60 1.24 -7.43
C LEU A 80 2.24 1.23 -8.16
N GLU A 81 1.96 0.13 -8.87
CA GLU A 81 0.64 -0.08 -9.45
C GLU A 81 -0.38 -0.23 -8.31
N SER A 82 -1.13 0.83 -8.02
CA SER A 82 -2.22 0.80 -7.06
C SER A 82 -3.55 1.07 -7.76
N LYS A 83 -4.53 0.23 -7.44
CA LYS A 83 -5.88 0.26 -8.04
C LYS A 83 -6.74 1.40 -7.50
N ASN A 84 -6.26 2.08 -6.47
CA ASN A 84 -6.97 3.10 -5.71
C ASN A 84 -6.52 4.52 -6.07
N LEU A 85 -5.66 4.67 -7.08
CA LEU A 85 -5.25 5.98 -7.59
C LEU A 85 -6.20 6.45 -8.67
N VAL A 86 -6.47 7.75 -8.65
CA VAL A 86 -7.24 8.45 -9.66
C VAL A 86 -6.44 9.69 -10.06
N ASP A 87 -6.36 9.97 -11.36
CA ASP A 87 -5.71 11.19 -11.83
C ASP A 87 -6.43 12.42 -11.25
N ALA A 88 -5.66 13.34 -10.68
CA ALA A 88 -6.17 14.57 -10.09
C ALA A 88 -5.43 15.77 -10.68
N GLU A 89 -6.19 16.77 -11.12
CA GLU A 89 -5.66 18.05 -11.62
C GLU A 89 -6.00 19.17 -10.64
N ARG A 90 -5.08 20.12 -10.45
CA ARG A 90 -5.38 21.35 -9.70
C ARG A 90 -6.24 22.26 -10.56
N VAL A 91 -7.51 22.38 -10.19
CA VAL A 91 -8.42 23.32 -10.83
C VAL A 91 -8.39 24.65 -10.08
N ASN A 92 -7.97 25.73 -10.73
CA ASN A 92 -8.08 27.09 -10.21
C ASN A 92 -9.48 27.64 -10.52
N GLY A 93 -10.32 27.85 -9.51
CA GLY A 93 -11.64 28.49 -9.71
C GLY A 93 -12.67 28.18 -8.63
N SER A 94 -13.86 28.80 -8.79
CA SER A 94 -15.03 28.52 -7.95
C SER A 94 -15.54 27.09 -8.22
N MET A 95 -15.58 26.25 -7.19
CA MET A 95 -15.85 24.80 -7.24
C MET A 95 -17.32 24.43 -7.52
N ASN A 96 -18.01 25.14 -8.41
CA ASN A 96 -19.44 24.89 -8.67
C ASN A 96 -19.71 23.69 -9.59
N ASN A 97 -18.67 22.92 -9.96
CA ASN A 97 -18.71 21.92 -11.02
C ASN A 97 -18.51 20.47 -10.53
N GLY A 98 -18.54 20.19 -9.22
CA GLY A 98 -18.24 18.84 -8.73
C GLY A 98 -18.65 18.54 -7.29
N VAL A 99 -18.53 17.26 -6.92
CA VAL A 99 -18.69 16.75 -5.56
C VAL A 99 -17.35 16.92 -4.84
N GLU A 100 -17.31 17.78 -3.83
CA GLU A 100 -16.14 17.92 -2.97
C GLU A 100 -16.06 16.72 -2.01
N THR A 101 -14.99 15.94 -2.11
CA THR A 101 -14.71 14.88 -1.15
C THR A 101 -13.69 15.36 -0.13
N LYS A 102 -14.01 15.25 1.16
CA LYS A 102 -13.06 15.58 2.23
C LYS A 102 -11.96 14.53 2.26
N ALA A 103 -10.72 14.97 2.05
CA ALA A 103 -9.55 14.15 2.35
C ALA A 103 -9.28 14.19 3.86
N THR A 104 -9.13 13.01 4.48
CA THR A 104 -8.66 12.91 5.87
C THR A 104 -7.17 12.59 5.85
N ALA A 105 -6.41 13.20 6.76
CA ALA A 105 -5.04 12.78 7.02
C ALA A 105 -4.98 11.29 7.43
N PRO A 106 -3.83 10.60 7.33
CA PRO A 106 -3.68 9.25 7.86
C PRO A 106 -4.22 9.11 9.28
N VAL A 107 -5.07 8.11 9.54
CA VAL A 107 -5.68 7.86 10.85
C VAL A 107 -5.40 6.45 11.32
N GLU A 108 -5.07 6.28 12.60
CA GLU A 108 -5.01 4.97 13.24
C GLU A 108 -6.36 4.60 13.87
N VAL A 109 -6.90 3.45 13.49
CA VAL A 109 -8.12 2.89 14.04
C VAL A 109 -7.76 1.68 14.91
N LYS A 110 -8.04 1.79 16.21
CA LYS A 110 -7.87 0.70 17.17
C LYS A 110 -9.21 0.02 17.39
N VAL A 111 -9.24 -1.30 17.22
CA VAL A 111 -10.45 -2.10 17.31
C VAL A 111 -10.21 -3.28 18.23
N GLN A 112 -11.11 -3.49 19.17
CA GLN A 112 -11.13 -4.71 19.96
C GLN A 112 -12.04 -5.74 19.29
N LEU A 113 -11.52 -6.94 19.04
CA LEU A 113 -12.31 -8.02 18.50
C LEU A 113 -13.30 -8.53 19.55
N SER A 114 -14.52 -8.84 19.10
CA SER A 114 -15.51 -9.49 19.95
C SER A 114 -15.00 -10.85 20.44
N GLN A 115 -15.46 -11.28 21.61
CA GLN A 115 -15.21 -12.64 22.13
C GLN A 115 -15.86 -13.72 21.24
N GLU A 116 -16.82 -13.34 20.41
CA GLU A 116 -17.52 -14.22 19.47
C GLU A 116 -16.90 -14.23 18.06
N TYR A 117 -15.79 -13.51 17.86
CA TYR A 117 -15.11 -13.42 16.57
C TYR A 117 -14.66 -14.80 16.07
N LYS A 118 -14.89 -15.08 14.79
CA LYS A 118 -14.38 -16.29 14.11
C LYS A 118 -13.29 -15.92 13.10
N PRO A 119 -12.15 -16.62 13.07
CA PRO A 119 -11.11 -16.39 12.07
C PRO A 119 -11.66 -16.37 10.64
N GLY A 120 -11.33 -15.30 9.90
CA GLY A 120 -11.80 -15.07 8.52
C GLY A 120 -13.09 -14.25 8.42
N GLN A 121 -13.73 -13.91 9.54
CA GLN A 121 -14.89 -13.02 9.56
C GLN A 121 -14.47 -11.56 9.34
N THR A 122 -15.22 -10.81 8.55
CA THR A 122 -15.04 -9.36 8.40
C THR A 122 -15.71 -8.63 9.57
N ILE A 123 -15.07 -7.58 10.08
CA ILE A 123 -15.61 -6.72 11.14
C ILE A 123 -16.01 -5.36 10.59
N ARG A 124 -17.03 -4.74 11.19
CA ARG A 124 -17.51 -3.40 10.83
C ARG A 124 -17.16 -2.42 11.92
N VAL A 125 -16.51 -1.32 11.55
CA VAL A 125 -16.13 -0.25 12.49
C VAL A 125 -16.45 1.12 11.91
N ASN A 126 -16.67 2.10 12.80
CA ASN A 126 -16.89 3.48 12.39
C ASN A 126 -15.54 4.17 12.17
N GLY A 127 -15.23 4.47 10.91
CA GLY A 127 -14.12 5.30 10.49
C GLY A 127 -14.51 6.76 10.27
N PRO A 128 -13.56 7.63 9.91
CA PRO A 128 -13.80 9.06 9.66
C PRO A 128 -14.77 9.33 8.50
N HIS A 129 -14.93 8.36 7.58
CA HIS A 129 -15.80 8.45 6.41
C HIS A 129 -17.09 7.62 6.55
N GLY A 130 -17.39 7.12 7.75
CA GLY A 130 -18.54 6.25 8.03
C GLY A 130 -18.14 4.81 8.33
N LEU A 131 -19.05 3.87 8.07
CA LEU A 131 -18.83 2.46 8.37
C LEU A 131 -17.81 1.85 7.38
N ILE A 132 -16.75 1.25 7.90
CA ILE A 132 -15.73 0.55 7.12
C ILE A 132 -15.71 -0.92 7.50
N GLU A 133 -15.42 -1.77 6.52
CA GLU A 133 -15.27 -3.21 6.69
C GLU A 133 -13.78 -3.55 6.73
N LEU A 134 -13.34 -4.17 7.81
CA LEU A 134 -11.95 -4.58 8.01
C LEU A 134 -11.84 -6.10 8.08
N GLN A 135 -10.80 -6.65 7.47
CA GLN A 135 -10.44 -8.05 7.62
C GLN A 135 -9.33 -8.18 8.68
N PRO A 136 -9.58 -8.85 9.81
CA PRO A 136 -8.54 -9.21 10.75
C PRO A 136 -7.48 -10.10 10.09
N PRO A 137 -6.19 -9.91 10.43
CA PRO A 137 -5.13 -10.78 9.92
C PRO A 137 -5.36 -12.23 10.34
N ALA A 138 -4.84 -13.17 9.54
CA ALA A 138 -4.91 -14.59 9.83
C ALA A 138 -4.30 -14.88 11.21
N GLY A 139 -5.01 -15.65 12.04
CA GLY A 139 -4.57 -15.97 13.40
C GLY A 139 -4.98 -14.96 14.48
N SER A 140 -5.80 -13.94 14.16
CA SER A 140 -6.34 -13.04 15.18
C SER A 140 -7.21 -13.78 16.20
N GLU A 141 -6.98 -13.53 17.49
CA GLU A 141 -7.72 -14.16 18.59
C GLU A 141 -8.93 -13.32 19.03
N PRO A 142 -10.05 -13.94 19.45
CA PRO A 142 -11.17 -13.23 20.04
C PRO A 142 -10.74 -12.40 21.27
N GLY A 143 -11.28 -11.19 21.42
CA GLY A 143 -10.91 -10.28 22.50
C GLY A 143 -9.60 -9.49 22.32
N SER A 144 -8.79 -9.84 21.32
CA SER A 144 -7.54 -9.12 21.03
C SER A 144 -7.78 -7.71 20.47
N SER A 145 -6.78 -6.83 20.61
CA SER A 145 -6.81 -5.47 20.07
C SER A 145 -5.99 -5.40 18.78
N LEU A 146 -6.61 -4.91 17.71
CA LEU A 146 -5.98 -4.68 16.42
C LEU A 146 -5.82 -3.18 16.17
N THR A 147 -4.76 -2.80 15.47
CA THR A 147 -4.53 -1.43 15.04
C THR A 147 -4.39 -1.40 13.53
N TYR A 148 -5.22 -0.60 12.87
CA TYR A 148 -5.23 -0.39 11.43
C TYR A 148 -4.83 1.05 11.13
N ARG A 149 -3.90 1.23 10.19
CA ARG A 149 -3.56 2.55 9.69
C ARG A 149 -4.33 2.78 8.39
N LEU A 150 -5.29 3.70 8.43
CA LEU A 150 -6.05 4.14 7.27
C LEU A 150 -5.26 5.26 6.61
N GLU A 151 -4.52 4.91 5.57
CA GLU A 151 -3.82 5.87 4.73
C GLU A 151 -3.92 5.46 3.27
N PRO A 152 -3.85 6.42 2.33
CA PRO A 152 -3.71 6.11 0.92
C PRO A 152 -2.47 5.24 0.67
N GLU A 153 -2.58 4.27 -0.24
CA GLU A 153 -1.42 3.50 -0.68
C GLU A 153 -0.38 4.44 -1.31
N PRO A 154 0.92 4.27 -1.03
CA PRO A 154 1.95 5.09 -1.65
C PRO A 154 1.98 4.85 -3.17
N GLU A 155 2.02 5.91 -3.95
CA GLU A 155 2.09 5.85 -5.42
C GLU A 155 3.53 5.54 -5.90
N TYR A 156 4.54 5.96 -5.14
CA TYR A 156 5.95 5.79 -5.49
C TYR A 156 6.75 5.22 -4.32
N ARG A 157 7.67 4.31 -4.64
CA ARG A 157 8.75 3.92 -3.75
C ARG A 157 10.05 4.51 -4.25
N VAL A 158 10.67 5.34 -3.41
CA VAL A 158 11.98 5.96 -3.69
C VAL A 158 13.02 5.25 -2.84
N GLU A 159 14.06 4.71 -3.49
CA GLU A 159 15.24 4.20 -2.82
C GLU A 159 16.33 5.28 -2.86
N VAL A 160 16.70 5.76 -1.67
CA VAL A 160 17.76 6.77 -1.53
C VAL A 160 19.10 6.12 -1.90
N PRO A 161 19.88 6.72 -2.83
CA PRO A 161 21.19 6.19 -3.20
C PRO A 161 22.13 6.07 -1.99
N ARG A 162 22.91 4.98 -1.95
CA ARG A 162 23.90 4.78 -0.88
C ARG A 162 24.95 5.89 -0.94
N GLY A 163 25.12 6.61 0.17
CA GLY A 163 26.09 7.72 0.28
C GLY A 163 25.45 9.12 0.27
N MET A 164 24.13 9.23 0.06
CA MET A 164 23.40 10.44 0.41
C MET A 164 23.34 10.57 1.94
N GLY A 165 23.78 11.72 2.47
CA GLY A 165 23.67 12.02 3.90
C GLY A 165 22.22 12.30 4.32
N GLU A 166 21.97 12.36 5.63
CA GLU A 166 20.66 12.62 6.25
C GLU A 166 19.99 13.95 5.85
N ASN A 167 20.68 14.81 5.10
CA ASN A 167 20.19 16.11 4.59
C ASN A 167 20.21 16.19 3.04
N GLY A 168 20.40 15.07 2.34
CA GLY A 168 20.45 15.05 0.89
C GLY A 168 19.05 15.04 0.29
N ALA A 169 18.68 16.10 -0.44
CA ALA A 169 17.42 16.13 -1.17
C ALA A 169 17.54 15.37 -2.49
N VAL A 170 16.54 14.53 -2.81
CA VAL A 170 16.44 13.84 -4.10
C VAL A 170 15.46 14.59 -4.99
N LYS A 171 15.90 15.02 -6.17
CA LYS A 171 15.01 15.56 -7.21
C LYS A 171 14.57 14.43 -8.15
N ILE A 172 13.26 14.23 -8.21
CA ILE A 172 12.61 13.16 -8.94
C ILE A 172 11.69 13.79 -9.97
N ARG A 173 11.89 13.49 -11.26
CA ARG A 173 11.04 14.01 -12.33
C ARG A 173 10.05 12.95 -12.82
N ARG A 174 8.75 13.17 -12.55
CA ARG A 174 7.64 12.32 -12.99
C ARG A 174 7.48 12.31 -14.51
N HIS A 175 6.77 11.29 -15.00
CA HIS A 175 6.50 11.10 -16.44
C HIS A 175 5.61 12.21 -17.02
N ASP A 176 4.79 12.85 -16.18
CA ASP A 176 4.01 14.05 -16.49
C ASP A 176 4.87 15.34 -16.59
N GLY A 177 6.16 15.24 -16.27
CA GLY A 177 7.11 16.35 -16.26
C GLY A 177 7.17 17.13 -14.95
N VAL A 178 6.38 16.76 -13.92
CA VAL A 178 6.40 17.38 -12.60
C VAL A 178 7.65 16.95 -11.83
N GLU A 179 8.33 17.93 -11.23
CA GLU A 179 9.50 17.69 -10.36
C GLU A 179 9.07 17.61 -8.90
N ILE A 180 9.46 16.53 -8.22
CA ILE A 180 9.24 16.28 -6.80
C ILE A 180 10.59 16.34 -6.10
N ILE A 181 10.68 17.15 -5.05
CA ILE A 181 11.86 17.20 -4.17
C ILE A 181 11.48 16.46 -2.89
N VAL A 182 12.19 15.36 -2.62
CA VAL A 182 12.07 14.64 -1.34
C VAL A 182 13.23 15.11 -0.44
N PRO A 183 12.93 15.80 0.68
CA PRO A 183 13.96 16.22 1.62
C PRO A 183 14.52 15.06 2.44
#